data_AF-A0A9X2CJ81-F1
#
_entry.id   AF-A0A9X2CJ81-F1
#
_cell.length_a   1.000
_cell.length_b   1.000
_cell.length_c   1.000
_cell.angle_alpha   90.00
_cell.angle_beta   90.00
_cell.angle_gamma   90.00
#
_symmetry.space_group_name_H-M   'P 1'
#
loop_
_entity.id
_entity.type
_entity.pdbx_description
1 polymer ?
#
loop_
_entity_poly.entity_id
_entity_poly.type
_entity_poly.pdbx_seq_one_letter_code
_entity_poly.pdbx_strand_id
1 'polypeptide(L)'
;MGLADLKKNATSCDNQFSKQMSVDEFIETASLYALGKTHEFDNANNGTNVVDFINRLSKQKAEANIAVEQSNAPFRRATFTLSEQAISQLGQFSQQSKLAKSKLIRHLINEHHQLTEQEKQTLYQKFELQTS
;
A
#
# COMPACT_ATOMS: atom_id res chain seq x y z
N MET A 1 7.06 -24.05 34.06
CA MET A 1 7.43 -23.48 32.74
C MET A 1 6.24 -22.65 32.29
N GLY A 2 6.37 -21.33 32.26
CA GLY A 2 5.26 -20.40 32.02
C GLY A 2 5.17 -20.04 30.54
N LEU A 3 4.02 -19.51 30.10
CA LEU A 3 3.80 -19.04 28.72
C LEU A 3 4.80 -17.95 28.25
N ALA A 4 5.67 -17.45 29.14
CA ALA A 4 6.77 -16.55 28.84
C ALA A 4 7.96 -17.24 28.11
N ASP A 5 8.07 -18.56 28.18
CA ASP A 5 9.20 -19.31 27.59
C ASP A 5 9.04 -19.54 26.07
N LEU A 6 7.85 -19.31 25.51
CA LEU A 6 7.57 -19.36 24.06
C LEU A 6 7.89 -18.03 23.38
N LYS A 7 9.05 -17.44 23.67
CA LYS A 7 9.63 -16.41 22.80
C LYS A 7 10.07 -17.11 21.51
N LYS A 8 9.14 -17.19 20.57
CA LYS A 8 9.40 -17.58 19.19
C LYS A 8 10.49 -16.65 18.66
N ASN A 9 11.72 -17.15 18.53
CA ASN A 9 12.64 -16.63 17.53
C ASN A 9 11.99 -17.00 16.19
N ALA A 10 11.04 -16.17 15.74
CA ALA A 10 10.62 -16.18 14.36
C ALA A 10 11.89 -15.87 13.58
N THR A 11 12.50 -16.89 13.00
CA THR A 11 13.43 -16.70 11.91
C THR A 11 12.68 -15.84 10.91
N SER A 12 13.08 -14.57 10.80
CA SER A 12 12.65 -13.73 9.70
C SER A 12 12.96 -14.54 8.45
N CYS A 13 11.92 -15.04 7.77
CA CYS A 13 12.11 -15.54 6.41
C CYS A 13 12.71 -14.37 5.65
N ASP A 14 13.98 -14.50 5.30
CA ASP A 14 14.73 -13.45 4.66
C ASP A 14 13.95 -13.03 3.40
N ASN A 15 13.78 -11.72 3.20
CA ASN A 15 12.99 -11.16 2.10
C ASN A 15 13.69 -11.40 0.73
N GLN A 16 14.77 -12.19 0.73
CA GLN A 16 15.47 -12.73 -0.43
C GLN A 16 14.61 -13.67 -1.28
N PHE A 17 13.46 -14.15 -0.76
CA PHE A 17 12.59 -15.07 -1.51
C PHE A 17 11.59 -14.40 -2.46
N SER A 18 11.66 -13.09 -2.70
CA SER A 18 10.82 -12.45 -3.73
C SER A 18 11.62 -12.06 -4.97
N LYS A 19 12.45 -12.96 -5.50
CA LYS A 19 12.67 -12.98 -6.95
C LYS A 19 11.41 -13.62 -7.53
N GLN A 20 10.68 -12.91 -8.39
CA GLN A 20 9.59 -13.52 -9.15
C GLN A 20 10.22 -14.58 -10.06
N MET A 21 10.27 -15.83 -9.60
CA MET A 21 10.72 -16.94 -10.41
C MET A 21 9.72 -17.18 -11.54
N SER A 22 10.21 -17.54 -12.73
CA SER A 22 9.33 -17.88 -13.84
C SER A 22 8.58 -19.18 -13.55
N VAL A 23 7.47 -19.43 -14.26
CA VAL A 23 6.71 -20.69 -14.11
C VAL A 23 7.60 -21.89 -14.42
N ASP A 24 8.44 -21.80 -15.45
CA ASP A 24 9.35 -22.87 -15.84
C ASP A 24 10.43 -23.12 -14.76
N GLU A 25 10.95 -22.06 -14.14
CA GLU A 25 11.91 -22.14 -13.04
C GLU A 25 11.29 -22.77 -11.77
N PHE A 26 10.00 -22.51 -11.52
CA PHE A 26 9.27 -23.17 -10.42
C PHE A 26 9.05 -24.66 -10.69
N ILE A 27 8.70 -25.02 -11.93
CA ILE A 27 8.48 -26.42 -12.33
C ILE A 27 9.78 -27.24 -12.20
N GLU A 28 10.90 -26.67 -12.66
CA GLU A 28 12.20 -27.34 -12.60
C GLU A 28 12.69 -27.51 -11.15
N THR A 29 12.60 -26.45 -10.34
CA THR A 29 12.96 -26.52 -8.91
C THR A 29 12.09 -27.50 -8.12
N ALA A 30 10.78 -27.54 -8.38
CA ALA A 30 9.87 -28.51 -7.76
C ALA A 30 10.23 -29.96 -8.13
N SER A 31 10.63 -30.19 -9.38
CA SER A 31 11.04 -31.51 -9.86
C SER A 31 12.34 -31.99 -9.21
N LEU A 32 13.32 -31.10 -9.07
CA LEU A 32 14.57 -31.38 -8.38
C LEU A 32 14.35 -31.65 -6.89
N TYR A 33 13.45 -30.91 -6.25
CA TYR A 33 13.07 -31.12 -4.85
C TYR A 33 12.42 -32.49 -4.63
N ALA A 34 11.50 -32.91 -5.51
CA ALA A 34 10.89 -34.24 -5.44
C ALA A 34 11.91 -35.38 -5.56
N LEU A 35 13.01 -35.14 -6.27
CA LEU A 35 14.16 -36.05 -6.41
C LEU A 35 15.16 -35.96 -5.24
N GLY A 36 14.91 -35.10 -4.24
CA GLY A 36 15.79 -34.88 -3.10
C GLY A 36 17.07 -34.10 -3.44
N LYS A 37 17.10 -33.39 -4.57
CA LYS A 37 18.24 -32.58 -5.00
C LYS A 37 18.04 -31.12 -4.57
N THR A 38 19.06 -30.53 -3.97
CA THR A 38 19.09 -29.10 -3.63
C THR A 38 19.58 -28.30 -4.84
N HIS A 39 18.75 -27.36 -5.31
CA HIS A 39 19.15 -26.42 -6.35
C HIS A 39 19.80 -25.20 -5.67
N GLU A 40 21.14 -25.16 -5.64
CA GLU A 40 21.88 -23.97 -5.24
C GLU A 40 21.93 -23.03 -6.45
N PHE A 41 21.47 -21.79 -6.28
CA PHE A 41 21.50 -20.80 -7.36
C PHE A 41 22.95 -20.37 -7.61
N ASP A 42 23.64 -21.06 -8.53
CA ASP A 42 24.92 -20.60 -9.05
C ASP A 42 24.70 -19.31 -9.85
N ASN A 43 25.13 -18.18 -9.26
CA ASN A 43 25.22 -16.88 -9.93
C ASN A 43 26.35 -16.88 -10.97
N ALA A 44 26.27 -17.74 -11.97
CA ALA A 44 27.19 -17.78 -13.09
C ALA A 44 26.45 -17.39 -14.36
N ASN A 45 26.96 -16.34 -15.02
CA ASN A 45 26.64 -15.91 -16.39
C ASN A 45 25.54 -14.85 -16.56
N ASN A 46 25.78 -13.62 -16.09
CA ASN A 46 25.77 -12.44 -16.96
C ASN A 46 26.42 -11.24 -16.28
N GLY A 47 27.48 -10.71 -16.90
CA GLY A 47 28.31 -9.59 -16.44
C GLY A 47 27.59 -8.24 -16.47
N THR A 48 26.52 -8.12 -15.70
CA THR A 48 26.00 -6.84 -15.20
C THR A 48 25.95 -7.01 -13.70
N ASN A 49 26.85 -6.32 -12.98
CA ASN A 49 26.89 -6.34 -11.52
C ASN A 49 25.47 -6.10 -10.99
N VAL A 50 24.79 -7.18 -10.58
CA VAL A 50 23.41 -7.15 -10.09
C VAL A 50 23.34 -6.24 -8.86
N VAL A 51 24.44 -6.18 -8.10
CA VAL A 51 24.65 -5.26 -6.99
C VAL A 51 24.60 -3.79 -7.44
N ASP A 52 25.21 -3.43 -8.58
CA ASP A 52 25.17 -2.06 -9.12
C ASP A 52 23.79 -1.72 -9.68
N PHE A 53 23.07 -2.69 -10.27
CA PHE A 53 21.71 -2.51 -10.75
C PHE A 53 20.71 -2.33 -9.59
N ILE A 54 20.82 -3.17 -8.55
CA ILE A 54 20.00 -3.05 -7.33
C ILE A 54 20.31 -1.75 -6.59
N ASN A 55 21.58 -1.33 -6.54
CA ASN A 55 21.96 -0.04 -5.95
C ASN A 55 21.46 1.16 -6.76
N ARG A 56 21.43 1.08 -8.10
CA ARG A 56 20.80 2.13 -8.92
C ARG A 56 19.29 2.15 -8.75
N LEU A 57 18.64 1.00 -8.67
CA LEU A 57 17.19 0.91 -8.48
C LEU A 57 16.77 1.35 -7.08
N SER A 58 17.56 1.04 -6.05
CA SER A 58 17.34 1.52 -4.68
C SER A 58 17.60 3.02 -4.57
N LYS A 59 18.61 3.55 -5.27
CA LYS A 59 18.90 4.99 -5.34
C LYS A 59 17.83 5.75 -6.13
N GLN A 60 17.33 5.22 -7.25
CA GLN A 60 16.19 5.79 -7.98
C GLN A 60 14.89 5.74 -7.17
N LYS A 61 14.66 4.68 -6.37
CA LYS A 61 13.56 4.64 -5.40
C LYS A 61 13.77 5.64 -4.26
N ALA A 62 15.00 5.86 -3.80
CA ALA A 62 15.29 6.87 -2.78
C ALA A 62 15.09 8.29 -3.32
N GLU A 63 15.54 8.59 -4.54
CA GLU A 63 15.38 9.88 -5.21
C GLU A 63 13.92 10.19 -5.59
N ALA A 64 13.13 9.18 -5.98
CA ALA A 64 11.68 9.32 -6.15
C ALA A 64 10.92 9.46 -4.81
N ASN A 65 11.52 9.09 -3.69
CA ASN A 65 10.98 9.28 -2.35
C ASN A 65 11.30 10.66 -1.74
N ILE A 66 12.24 11.44 -2.29
CA ILE A 66 12.54 12.80 -1.78
C ILE A 66 11.35 13.75 -2.02
N ALA A 67 10.51 13.49 -3.02
CA ALA A 67 9.26 14.23 -3.22
C ALA A 67 8.09 13.71 -2.34
N VAL A 68 8.26 12.58 -1.65
CA VAL A 68 7.23 11.89 -0.84
C VAL A 68 7.71 11.74 0.62
N GLU A 69 8.52 12.67 1.11
CA GLU A 69 8.87 12.73 2.54
C GLU A 69 7.73 13.26 3.42
N GLN A 70 6.60 13.68 2.82
CA GLN A 70 5.37 13.92 3.57
C GLN A 70 4.61 12.62 3.80
N SER A 71 4.98 11.95 4.88
CA SER A 71 4.18 10.98 5.64
C SER A 71 4.09 9.55 5.12
N ASN A 72 5.18 8.79 5.28
CA ASN A 72 5.07 7.35 5.56
C ASN A 72 4.48 7.07 6.96
N ALA A 73 4.03 8.10 7.67
CA ALA A 73 3.35 7.97 8.94
C ALA A 73 1.97 7.32 8.74
N PRO A 74 1.55 6.42 9.64
CA PRO A 74 0.24 5.81 9.56
C PRO A 74 -0.87 6.86 9.66
N PHE A 75 -1.93 6.70 8.88
CA PHE A 75 -3.12 7.54 8.97
C PHE A 75 -3.74 7.46 10.38
N ARG A 76 -4.04 8.62 10.97
CA ARG A 76 -4.77 8.67 12.24
C ARG A 76 -6.23 8.23 12.02
N ARG A 77 -6.75 7.44 12.96
CA ARG A 77 -8.15 7.00 12.96
C ARG A 77 -9.05 8.12 13.48
N ALA A 78 -10.22 8.27 12.87
CA ALA A 78 -11.26 9.20 13.30
C ALA A 78 -12.62 8.52 13.21
N THR A 79 -13.50 8.83 14.16
CA THR A 79 -14.88 8.33 14.21
C THR A 79 -15.81 9.52 14.04
N PHE A 80 -16.79 9.42 13.14
CA PHE A 80 -17.76 10.47 12.84
C PHE A 80 -19.18 9.90 12.95
N THR A 81 -20.12 10.73 13.38
CA THR A 81 -21.55 10.39 13.36
C THR A 81 -22.13 10.84 12.02
N LEU A 82 -22.80 9.92 11.32
CA LEU A 82 -23.43 10.15 10.02
C LEU A 82 -24.87 9.64 10.05
N SER A 83 -25.74 10.22 9.22
CA SER A 83 -27.08 9.67 9.02
C SER A 83 -27.04 8.37 8.21
N GLU A 84 -28.05 7.51 8.38
CA GLU A 84 -28.17 6.25 7.61
C GLU A 84 -28.21 6.50 6.09
N GLN A 85 -28.83 7.60 5.68
CA GLN A 85 -28.87 8.02 4.28
C GLN A 85 -27.46 8.36 3.76
N ALA A 86 -26.67 9.12 4.52
CA ALA A 86 -25.30 9.46 4.15
C ALA A 86 -24.39 8.23 4.07
N ILE A 87 -24.53 7.28 5.01
CA ILE A 87 -23.79 6.02 5.00
C ILE A 87 -24.10 5.21 3.74
N SER A 88 -25.38 5.18 3.35
CA SER A 88 -25.86 4.50 2.14
C SER A 88 -25.31 5.16 0.87
N GLN A 89 -25.38 6.48 0.75
CA GLN A 89 -24.83 7.24 -0.38
C GLN A 89 -23.32 7.05 -0.52
N LEU A 90 -22.57 7.14 0.59
CA LEU A 90 -21.13 6.89 0.58
C LEU A 90 -20.79 5.46 0.14
N GLY A 91 -21.64 4.48 0.47
CA GLY A 91 -21.56 3.12 -0.04
C GLY A 91 -21.74 3.04 -1.55
N GLN A 92 -22.78 3.68 -2.09
CA GLN A 92 -23.05 3.72 -3.53
C GLN A 92 -21.89 4.37 -4.30
N PHE A 93 -21.37 5.52 -3.83
CA PHE A 93 -20.23 6.19 -4.46
C PHE A 93 -18.98 5.32 -4.47
N SER A 94 -18.73 4.58 -3.39
CA SER A 94 -17.61 3.64 -3.30
C SER A 94 -17.74 2.51 -4.34
N GLN A 95 -18.94 1.96 -4.51
CA GLN A 95 -19.20 0.91 -5.51
C GLN A 95 -19.05 1.42 -6.94
N GLN A 96 -19.59 2.61 -7.24
CA GLN A 96 -19.54 3.21 -8.59
C GLN A 96 -18.11 3.62 -8.99
N SER A 97 -17.39 4.29 -8.10
CA SER A 97 -16.02 4.78 -8.36
C SER A 97 -14.94 3.70 -8.20
N LYS A 98 -15.28 2.55 -7.62
CA LYS A 98 -14.34 1.50 -7.17
C LYS A 98 -13.29 2.01 -6.18
N LEU A 99 -13.54 3.14 -5.51
CA LEU A 99 -12.67 3.69 -4.47
C LEU A 99 -13.21 3.30 -3.09
N ALA A 100 -12.31 3.05 -2.14
CA ALA A 100 -12.70 2.82 -0.75
C ALA A 100 -13.35 4.07 -0.13
N LYS A 101 -14.36 3.89 0.73
CA LYS A 101 -15.09 4.97 1.42
C LYS A 101 -14.16 6.00 2.08
N SER A 102 -13.14 5.53 2.81
CA SER A 102 -12.18 6.41 3.49
C SER A 102 -11.32 7.22 2.52
N LYS A 103 -11.02 6.67 1.33
CA LYS A 103 -10.29 7.38 0.27
C LYS A 103 -11.16 8.46 -0.35
N LEU A 104 -12.45 8.18 -0.56
CA LEU A 104 -13.40 9.16 -1.07
C LEU A 104 -13.52 10.37 -0.13
N ILE A 105 -13.65 10.14 1.18
CA ILE A 105 -13.70 11.21 2.19
C ILE A 105 -12.44 12.08 2.13
N ARG A 106 -11.24 11.48 2.04
CA ARG A 106 -9.99 12.23 1.90
C ARG A 106 -9.96 13.10 0.65
N HIS A 107 -10.42 12.57 -0.49
CA HIS A 107 -10.51 13.36 -1.72
C HIS A 107 -11.48 14.52 -1.58
N LEU A 108 -12.70 14.29 -1.07
CA LEU A 108 -13.68 15.36 -0.85
C LEU A 108 -13.14 16.47 0.04
N ILE A 109 -12.38 16.12 1.09
CA ILE A 109 -11.72 17.11 1.96
C ILE A 109 -10.66 17.91 1.18
N ASN A 110 -9.84 17.24 0.36
CA ASN A 110 -8.82 17.91 -0.44
C ASN A 110 -9.43 18.84 -1.49
N GLU A 111 -10.45 18.38 -2.21
CA GLU A 111 -11.18 19.21 -3.17
C GLU A 111 -11.74 20.44 -2.46
N HIS A 112 -12.43 20.24 -1.33
CA HIS A 112 -12.96 21.33 -0.52
C HIS A 112 -11.88 22.30 -0.03
N HIS A 113 -10.68 21.80 0.32
CA HIS A 113 -9.56 22.64 0.72
C HIS A 113 -9.09 23.55 -0.42
N GLN A 114 -9.07 23.04 -1.66
CA GLN A 114 -8.61 23.76 -2.86
C GLN A 114 -9.58 24.83 -3.37
N LEU A 115 -10.87 24.77 -3.01
CA LEU A 115 -11.85 25.79 -3.40
C LEU A 115 -11.46 27.20 -2.91
N THR A 116 -11.83 28.21 -3.68
CA THR A 116 -11.66 29.62 -3.30
C THR A 116 -12.60 30.01 -2.15
N GLU A 117 -12.27 31.09 -1.44
CA GLU A 117 -13.05 31.52 -0.28
C GLU A 117 -14.48 31.95 -0.63
N GLN A 118 -14.68 32.58 -1.81
CA GLN A 118 -16.01 32.95 -2.30
C GLN A 118 -16.86 31.72 -2.63
N GLU A 119 -16.28 30.69 -3.24
CA GLU A 119 -16.98 29.44 -3.54
C GLU A 119 -17.37 28.73 -2.24
N LYS A 120 -16.47 28.69 -1.25
CA LYS A 120 -16.75 28.13 0.09
C LYS A 120 -17.92 28.84 0.77
N GLN A 121 -17.94 30.18 0.76
CA GLN A 121 -19.04 30.96 1.34
C GLN A 121 -20.38 30.62 0.68
N THR A 122 -20.40 30.55 -0.66
CA THR A 122 -21.60 30.18 -1.42
C THR A 122 -22.07 28.76 -1.07
N LEU A 123 -21.12 27.83 -0.89
CA LEU A 123 -21.39 26.46 -0.53
C LEU A 123 -22.01 26.37 0.88
N TYR A 124 -21.44 27.08 1.85
CA TYR A 124 -21.97 27.10 3.22
C TYR A 124 -23.35 27.72 3.32
N GLN A 125 -23.62 28.78 2.55
CA GLN A 125 -24.97 29.35 2.47
C GLN A 125 -26.00 28.33 1.96
N LYS A 126 -25.62 27.46 1.01
CA LYS A 126 -26.51 26.38 0.54
C LYS A 126 -26.78 25.33 1.64
N PHE A 127 -25.81 25.05 2.51
CA PHE A 127 -26.01 24.11 3.61
C PHE A 127 -27.00 24.64 4.66
N GLU A 128 -26.93 25.93 4.99
CA GLU A 128 -27.87 26.54 5.94
C GLU A 128 -29.33 26.43 5.45
N LEU A 129 -29.55 26.62 4.15
CA LEU A 129 -30.87 26.49 3.52
C LEU A 129 -31.41 25.06 3.51
N GLN A 130 -30.54 24.04 3.49
CA GLN A 130 -30.96 22.63 3.50
C GLN A 130 -31.25 22.10 4.92
N THR A 131 -30.76 22.79 5.94
CA THR A 131 -30.91 22.37 7.34
C THR A 131 -32.09 23.07 8.04
N SER A 132 -32.70 24.06 7.37
CA SER A 132 -33.91 24.78 7.80
C SER A 132 -35.17 24.11 7.26
#